data_AF-A0A151S273-F1
#
_entry.id   AF-A0A151S273-F1
#
_cell.length_a   1.000
_cell.length_b   1.000
_cell.length_c   1.000
_cell.angle_alpha   90.00
_cell.angle_beta   90.00
_cell.angle_gamma   90.00
#
_symmetry.space_group_name_H-M   'P 1'
#
loop_
_entity.id
_entity.type
_entity.pdbx_description
1 polymer ?
#
loop_
_entity_poly.entity_id
_entity_poly.type
_entity_poly.pdbx_seq_one_letter_code
_entity_poly.pdbx_strand_id
1 'polypeptide(L)'
;MGRKVIQYAQSRGIKLVTSTPYYAQANGQVEAANKVIISLIKKHISRKPRNWHETLVQVLWAYRNSPRSVTKTTPYKLVYG
;
A
#
# COMPACT_ATOMS: atom_id res chain seq x y z
N MET A 1 -0.25 1.76 -19.85
CA MET A 1 -0.48 2.89 -18.93
C MET A 1 -1.09 4.04 -19.70
N GLY A 2 -2.07 4.76 -19.17
CA GLY A 2 -2.74 5.85 -19.91
C GLY A 2 -1.83 7.05 -20.15
N ARG A 3 -1.94 7.73 -21.31
CA ARG A 3 -1.11 8.90 -21.67
C ARG A 3 -1.07 9.99 -20.60
N LYS A 4 -2.20 10.23 -19.91
CA LYS A 4 -2.31 11.20 -18.81
C LYS A 4 -1.35 10.90 -17.63
N VAL A 5 -1.17 9.62 -17.30
CA VAL A 5 -0.31 9.20 -16.17
C VAL A 5 1.16 9.36 -16.52
N ILE A 6 1.53 9.11 -17.77
CA ILE A 6 2.89 9.30 -18.27
C ILE A 6 3.25 10.78 -18.25
N GLN A 7 2.37 11.64 -18.77
CA GLN A 7 2.58 13.10 -18.74
C GLN A 7 2.68 13.65 -17.32
N TYR A 8 1.85 13.17 -16.40
CA TYR A 8 1.92 13.55 -14.99
C TYR A 8 3.24 13.14 -14.34
N ALA A 9 3.70 11.91 -14.58
CA ALA A 9 4.97 11.44 -14.04
C ALA A 9 6.14 12.26 -14.59
N GLN A 10 6.14 12.53 -15.90
CA GLN A 10 7.17 13.34 -16.57
C GLN A 10 7.20 14.78 -16.05
N SER A 11 6.05 15.43 -15.88
CA SER A 11 6.00 16.81 -15.35
C SER A 11 6.48 16.95 -13.91
N ARG A 12 6.48 15.84 -13.16
CA ARG A 12 6.97 15.76 -11.78
C ARG A 12 8.39 15.19 -11.67
N GLY A 13 9.05 14.89 -12.79
CA GLY A 13 10.38 14.25 -12.79
C GLY A 13 10.38 12.81 -12.26
N ILE A 14 9.22 12.15 -12.22
CA ILE A 14 9.09 10.77 -11.75
C ILE A 14 9.46 9.82 -12.88
N LYS A 15 10.50 9.00 -12.67
CA LYS A 15 10.88 7.91 -13.57
C LYS A 15 9.92 6.73 -13.39
N LEU A 16 9.11 6.46 -14.42
CA LEU A 16 8.25 5.28 -14.44
C LEU A 16 9.09 4.04 -14.78
N VAL A 17 9.09 3.06 -13.88
CA VAL A 17 9.66 1.73 -14.10
C VAL A 17 8.50 0.74 -14.20
N THR A 18 8.35 0.09 -15.35
CA THR A 18 7.26 -0.86 -15.61
C THR A 18 7.80 -2.28 -15.64
N SER A 19 7.16 -3.18 -14.89
CA SER A 19 7.37 -4.62 -15.04
C SER A 19 6.64 -5.15 -16.27
N THR A 20 7.13 -6.24 -16.86
CA THR A 20 6.35 -6.96 -17.87
C THR A 20 5.08 -7.54 -17.22
N PRO A 21 3.98 -7.73 -17.99
CA PRO A 21 2.67 -8.13 -17.44
C PRO A 21 2.70 -9.42 -16.61
N TYR A 22 3.69 -10.29 -16.83
CA TYR A 22 3.86 -11.58 -16.17
C TYR A 22 5.00 -11.63 -15.15
N TYR A 23 5.67 -10.50 -14.88
CA TYR A 23 6.79 -10.44 -13.93
C TYR A 23 6.37 -9.72 -12.64
N ALA A 24 5.40 -10.32 -11.95
CA ALA A 24 4.88 -9.90 -10.65
C ALA A 24 5.96 -9.87 -9.55
N GLN A 25 7.02 -10.67 -9.69
CA GLN A 25 8.09 -10.82 -8.71
C GLN A 25 8.84 -9.51 -8.41
N ALA A 26 8.93 -8.60 -9.40
CA ALA A 26 9.49 -7.26 -9.20
C ALA A 26 8.67 -6.40 -8.22
N ASN A 27 7.38 -6.70 -8.04
CA ASN A 27 6.48 -6.02 -7.12
C ASN A 27 6.21 -6.81 -5.84
N GLY A 28 6.98 -7.87 -5.56
CA GLY A 28 6.69 -8.81 -4.46
C GLY A 28 6.56 -8.15 -3.07
N GLN A 29 7.34 -7.10 -2.79
CA GLN A 29 7.22 -6.34 -1.53
C GLN A 29 5.87 -5.61 -1.44
N VAL A 30 5.45 -4.97 -2.53
CA VAL A 30 4.16 -4.26 -2.61
C VAL A 30 3.00 -5.25 -2.54
N GLU A 31 3.11 -6.41 -3.20
CA GLU A 31 2.09 -7.46 -3.16
C GLU A 31 1.91 -8.04 -1.75
N ALA A 32 3.00 -8.29 -1.03
CA ALA A 32 2.95 -8.76 0.35
C ALA A 32 2.29 -7.73 1.29
N ALA A 33 2.62 -6.45 1.12
CA ALA A 33 1.97 -5.35 1.86
C ALA A 33 0.47 -5.27 1.55
N ASN A 34 0.10 -5.31 0.26
CA ASN A 34 -1.29 -5.25 -0.18
C ASN A 34 -2.12 -6.40 0.35
N LYS A 35 -1.59 -7.63 0.37
CA LYS A 35 -2.29 -8.80 0.95
C LYS A 35 -2.67 -8.57 2.41
N VAL A 36 -1.77 -7.99 3.22
CA VAL A 36 -2.03 -7.68 4.64
C VAL A 36 -3.07 -6.56 4.78
N ILE A 37 -2.94 -5.50 4.00
CA ILE A 37 -3.89 -4.37 4.07
C ILE A 37 -5.28 -4.83 3.68
N ILE A 38 -5.41 -5.59 2.59
CA ILE A 38 -6.70 -6.13 2.13
C ILE A 38 -7.32 -7.06 3.18
N SER A 39 -6.55 -7.92 3.85
CA SER A 39 -7.10 -8.82 4.86
C SER A 39 -7.63 -8.05 6.08
N LEU A 40 -6.90 -7.02 6.53
CA LEU A 40 -7.35 -6.13 7.61
C LEU A 40 -8.61 -5.35 7.22
N ILE A 41 -8.64 -4.77 6.02
CA ILE A 41 -9.80 -4.06 5.49
C ILE A 41 -11.02 -4.98 5.45
N LYS A 42 -10.90 -6.19 4.88
CA LYS A 42 -12.00 -7.17 4.80
C LYS A 42 -12.56 -7.50 6.18
N LYS A 43 -11.68 -7.69 7.17
CA LYS A 43 -12.07 -8.02 8.55
C LYS A 43 -12.84 -6.89 9.25
N HIS A 44 -12.56 -5.63 8.92
CA HIS A 44 -13.22 -4.49 9.55
C HIS A 44 -14.45 -4.00 8.77
N ILE A 45 -14.41 -4.00 7.43
CA ILE A 45 -15.55 -3.61 6.60
C ILE A 45 -16.73 -4.56 6.79
N SER A 46 -16.48 -5.85 6.99
CA SER A 46 -17.56 -6.82 7.29
C SER A 46 -18.35 -6.47 8.55
N ARG A 47 -17.77 -5.72 9.50
CA ARG A 47 -18.44 -5.28 10.73
C ARG A 47 -19.22 -3.97 10.56
N LYS A 48 -18.76 -3.06 9.69
CA LYS A 48 -19.37 -1.72 9.47
C LYS A 48 -19.26 -1.27 8.01
N PRO A 49 -20.02 -1.87 7.08
CA PRO A 49 -19.85 -1.63 5.64
C PRO A 49 -20.18 -0.19 5.20
N ARG A 50 -21.10 0.49 5.91
CA ARG A 50 -21.47 1.89 5.63
C ARG A 50 -20.34 2.90 5.95
N ASN A 51 -19.41 2.55 6.85
CA ASN A 51 -18.33 3.42 7.30
C ASN A 51 -16.97 2.90 6.79
N TRP A 52 -16.94 2.34 5.59
CA TRP A 52 -15.74 1.72 5.01
C TRP A 52 -14.57 2.72 4.88
N HIS A 53 -14.86 4.00 4.64
CA HIS A 53 -13.85 5.05 4.48
C HIS A 53 -13.13 5.38 5.80
N GLU A 54 -13.88 5.52 6.91
CA GLU A 54 -13.28 5.66 8.25
C GLU A 54 -12.49 4.41 8.65
N THR A 55 -13.06 3.24 8.34
CA THR A 55 -12.42 1.94 8.59
C THR A 55 -11.10 1.81 7.84
N LEU A 56 -11.04 2.27 6.59
CA LEU A 56 -9.82 2.27 5.77
C LEU A 56 -8.73 3.12 6.41
N VAL A 57 -9.06 4.32 6.89
CA VAL A 57 -8.10 5.21 7.57
C VAL A 57 -7.55 4.55 8.83
N GLN A 58 -8.41 3.93 9.65
CA GLN A 58 -8.00 3.23 10.86
C GLN A 58 -7.07 2.03 10.56
N VAL A 59 -7.41 1.23 9.54
CA VAL A 59 -6.58 0.08 9.12
C VAL A 59 -5.20 0.53 8.63
N LEU A 60 -5.14 1.59 7.81
CA LEU A 60 -3.88 2.14 7.33
C LEU A 60 -3.04 2.71 8.47
N TRP A 61 -3.67 3.38 9.44
CA TRP A 61 -3.00 3.87 10.63
C TRP A 61 -2.42 2.73 11.46
N ALA A 62 -3.21 1.69 11.75
CA ALA A 62 -2.76 0.52 12.50
C ALA A 62 -1.59 -0.18 11.78
N TYR A 63 -1.69 -0.34 10.45
CA TYR A 63 -0.63 -0.93 9.63
C TYR A 63 0.70 -0.17 9.74
N ARG A 64 0.66 1.17 9.68
CA ARG A 64 1.86 2.03 9.75
C ARG A 64 2.49 2.06 11.13
N ASN A 65 1.68 1.94 12.18
CA ASN A 65 2.13 2.07 13.58
C ASN A 65 2.39 0.73 14.28
N SER A 66 2.04 -0.40 13.67
CA SER A 66 2.30 -1.73 14.25
C SER A 66 3.69 -2.24 13.83
N PRO A 67 4.51 -2.76 14.76
CA PRO A 67 5.78 -3.37 14.43
C PRO A 67 5.58 -4.57 13.50
N ARG A 68 6.41 -4.69 12.46
CA ARG A 68 6.41 -5.88 11.61
C ARG A 68 7.37 -6.92 12.17
N SER A 69 6.96 -8.20 12.13
CA SER A 69 7.76 -9.31 12.68
C SER A 69 9.16 -9.41 12.07
N VAL A 70 9.29 -9.11 10.77
CA VAL A 70 10.54 -9.17 10.01
C VAL A 70 11.47 -8.01 10.37
N THR A 71 10.97 -6.78 10.42
CA THR A 71 11.81 -5.59 10.64
C THR A 71 11.95 -5.23 12.11
N LYS A 72 11.15 -5.84 13.00
CA LYS A 72 11.04 -5.52 14.44
C LYS A 72 10.76 -4.04 14.74
N THR A 73 10.34 -3.29 13.73
CA THR A 73 10.05 -1.85 13.80
C THR A 73 8.79 -1.54 13.00
N THR A 74 8.23 -0.35 13.23
CA THR A 74 7.02 0.12 12.54
C THR A 74 7.39 0.74 11.19
N PRO A 75 6.55 0.59 10.14
CA PRO A 75 6.76 1.32 8.89
C PRO A 75 6.87 2.84 9.09
N TYR A 76 6.13 3.40 10.06
CA TYR A 76 6.23 4.82 10.40
C TYR A 76 7.65 5.20 10.85
N LYS A 77 8.24 4.43 11.78
CA LYS A 77 9.59 4.67 12.28
C LYS A 77 10.66 4.53 11.20
N LEU A 78 10.46 3.65 10.23
CA LEU A 78 11.38 3.52 9.08
C LEU A 78 11.39 4.75 8.16
N VAL A 79 10.28 5.50 8.11
CA VAL A 79 10.16 6.69 7.25
C VAL A 79 10.62 7.96 7.97
N TYR A 80 10.32 8.09 9.26
CA TYR A 80 10.48 9.35 10.00
C TYR A 80 11.53 9.34 11.11
N GLY A 81 12.07 8.18 11.50
CA GLY A 81 12.91 8.02 12.69
C GLY A 81 12.11 7.71 13.97
#